data_AF-A0A950USV5-F1
#
_entry.id   AF-A0A950USV5-F1
#
_cell.length_a   1.000
_cell.length_b   1.000
_cell.length_c   1.000
_cell.angle_alpha   90.00
_cell.angle_beta   90.00
_cell.angle_gamma   90.00
#
_symmetry.space_group_name_H-M   'P 1'
#
loop_
_entity.id
_entity.type
_entity.pdbx_description
1 polymer ?
#
loop_
_entity_poly.entity_id
_entity_poly.type
_entity_poly.pdbx_seq_one_letter_code
_entity_poly.pdbx_strand_id
1 'polypeptide(L)'
;MSATRARAARALAGVAVLGVFGGGLSAGALIHPEREHAALVASSFGEPGLASFDSGGAPPVVTPVAEPPAPPSAAPPAASAAVPPAAAPSRPVHVTQAPVSTPTERIAAALARIAYPWQQLGYRIVFEGPVPGMAGRTSPRSMGTIEIYVRPDETVDMLAHVIAHEIGHAVDLTYGNDQRRSVWLQLRGVSPRPWFTCSMCEDFSTPAGDFAETFAYWQLHDFSRSLLAPPPTVDQLAQLSPLFGSP
;
A
#
# COMPACT_ATOMS: atom_id res chain seq x y z
N MET A 1 -26.61 -50.08 3.09
CA MET A 1 -26.65 -48.61 2.96
C MET A 1 -25.23 -48.08 3.22
N SER A 2 -24.42 -47.89 2.19
CA SER A 2 -23.08 -47.28 2.30
C SER A 2 -22.95 -46.20 1.23
N ALA A 3 -22.73 -44.97 1.66
CA ALA A 3 -22.56 -43.81 0.78
C ALA A 3 -21.07 -43.41 0.75
N THR A 4 -20.41 -43.67 -0.37
CA THR A 4 -19.05 -43.21 -0.65
C THR A 4 -19.13 -41.75 -1.12
N ARG A 5 -18.66 -40.80 -0.31
CA ARG A 5 -18.51 -39.40 -0.74
C ARG A 5 -17.14 -39.21 -1.40
N ALA A 6 -17.14 -38.99 -2.72
CA ALA A 6 -15.97 -38.53 -3.45
C ALA A 6 -15.75 -37.03 -3.15
N ARG A 7 -14.55 -36.67 -2.65
CA ARG A 7 -14.08 -35.28 -2.58
C ARG A 7 -13.48 -34.90 -3.93
N ALA A 8 -14.13 -34.00 -4.65
CA ALA A 8 -13.55 -33.34 -5.81
C ALA A 8 -12.54 -32.28 -5.33
N ALA A 9 -11.25 -32.55 -5.51
CA ALA A 9 -10.21 -31.54 -5.39
C ALA A 9 -10.29 -30.62 -6.62
N ARG A 10 -10.66 -29.35 -6.42
CA ARG A 10 -10.48 -28.32 -7.45
C ARG A 10 -9.02 -27.92 -7.45
N ALA A 11 -8.31 -28.24 -8.53
CA ALA A 11 -6.99 -27.70 -8.80
C ALA A 11 -7.12 -26.21 -9.14
N LEU A 12 -6.48 -25.36 -8.35
CA LEU A 12 -6.23 -23.96 -8.69
C LEU A 12 -5.01 -23.93 -9.62
N ALA A 13 -5.23 -23.52 -10.86
CA ALA A 13 -4.17 -23.27 -11.82
C ALA A 13 -3.60 -21.86 -11.59
N GLY A 14 -2.54 -21.77 -10.78
CA GLY A 14 -1.73 -20.56 -10.70
C GLY A 14 -0.92 -20.39 -11.99
N VAL A 15 -1.06 -19.25 -12.65
CA VAL A 15 -0.24 -18.91 -13.83
C VAL A 15 1.04 -18.27 -13.32
N ALA A 16 2.11 -19.07 -13.22
CA ALA A 16 3.46 -18.56 -13.02
C ALA A 16 4.06 -18.16 -14.36
N VAL A 17 4.36 -16.88 -14.55
CA VAL A 17 5.16 -16.41 -15.68
C VAL A 17 6.62 -16.47 -15.29
N LEU A 18 7.32 -17.54 -15.69
CA LEU A 18 8.78 -17.67 -15.55
C LEU A 18 9.48 -17.07 -16.77
N GLY A 19 10.25 -16.00 -16.58
CA GLY A 19 11.22 -15.54 -17.57
C GLY A 19 12.46 -16.43 -17.55
N VAL A 20 12.74 -17.16 -18.64
CA VAL A 20 13.96 -17.95 -18.80
C VAL A 20 14.90 -17.22 -19.76
N PHE A 21 16.09 -16.84 -19.29
CA PHE A 21 17.28 -16.75 -20.15
C PHE A 21 18.56 -17.09 -19.37
N GLY A 22 19.45 -17.81 -20.05
CA GLY A 22 20.58 -18.52 -19.47
C GLY A 22 21.93 -17.80 -19.49
N GLY A 23 22.92 -18.52 -18.96
CA GLY A 23 24.30 -18.10 -18.72
C GLY A 23 24.57 -18.05 -17.22
N GLY A 24 25.58 -18.68 -16.64
CA GLY A 24 26.70 -19.47 -17.13
C GLY A 24 27.38 -20.08 -15.90
N LEU A 25 27.92 -21.29 -16.05
CA LEU A 25 28.60 -22.04 -15.00
C LEU A 25 29.95 -21.38 -14.67
N SER A 26 30.25 -21.23 -13.38
CA SER A 26 31.62 -21.27 -12.88
C SER A 26 31.62 -21.86 -11.47
N ALA A 27 32.43 -22.91 -11.32
CA ALA A 27 32.58 -23.74 -10.15
C ALA A 27 33.69 -23.22 -9.22
N GLY A 28 33.62 -23.62 -7.95
CA GLY A 28 34.67 -23.48 -6.94
C GLY A 28 34.20 -22.65 -5.74
N ALA A 29 34.36 -23.03 -4.49
CA ALA A 29 35.03 -24.17 -3.88
C ALA A 29 34.44 -24.39 -2.48
N LEU A 30 34.51 -25.64 -2.01
CA LEU A 30 34.15 -26.10 -0.67
C LEU A 30 35.21 -25.64 0.35
N ILE A 31 34.80 -25.02 1.47
CA ILE A 31 35.54 -25.04 2.73
C ILE A 31 34.56 -25.29 3.89
N HIS A 32 35.02 -26.16 4.79
CA HIS A 32 34.36 -26.83 5.91
C HIS A 32 33.74 -25.92 7.00
N PRO A 33 32.79 -26.47 7.80
CA PRO A 33 32.30 -25.88 9.03
C PRO A 33 33.05 -26.40 10.28
N GLU A 34 33.49 -25.51 11.16
CA GLU A 34 33.86 -25.76 12.57
C GLU A 34 33.44 -24.50 13.34
N ARG A 35 32.42 -24.61 14.21
CA ARG A 35 32.56 -24.69 15.68
C ARG A 35 32.91 -23.36 16.37
N GLU A 36 31.96 -22.92 17.20
CA GLU A 36 32.12 -22.56 18.62
C GLU A 36 31.63 -21.17 19.09
N HIS A 37 30.85 -21.25 20.18
CA HIS A 37 30.62 -20.27 21.25
C HIS A 37 29.59 -19.15 21.01
N ALA A 38 28.31 -19.53 21.15
CA ALA A 38 27.29 -18.61 21.64
C ALA A 38 27.45 -18.45 23.17
N ALA A 39 28.14 -17.38 23.57
CA ALA A 39 28.15 -16.92 24.95
C ALA A 39 26.79 -16.31 25.30
N LEU A 40 26.11 -16.93 26.26
CA LEU A 40 25.02 -16.33 27.02
C LEU A 40 25.58 -15.13 27.80
N VAL A 41 25.15 -13.92 27.43
CA VAL A 41 25.28 -12.74 28.29
C VAL A 41 23.88 -12.24 28.60
N ALA A 42 23.42 -12.60 29.79
CA ALA A 42 22.31 -11.95 30.45
C ALA A 42 22.75 -10.52 30.83
N SER A 43 22.01 -9.51 30.40
CA SER A 43 22.16 -8.14 30.90
C SER A 43 20.89 -7.70 31.59
N SER A 44 20.96 -7.87 32.91
CA SER A 44 20.40 -7.06 33.99
C SER A 44 19.50 -5.88 33.57
N PHE A 45 18.22 -5.97 33.98
CA PHE A 45 17.33 -4.83 34.11
C PHE A 45 17.70 -4.06 35.39
N GLY A 46 18.29 -2.87 35.22
CA GLY A 46 18.43 -1.87 36.27
C GLY A 46 17.27 -0.88 36.21
N GLU A 47 16.47 -0.83 37.27
CA GLU A 47 15.60 0.31 37.58
C GLU A 47 16.41 1.60 37.74
N PRO A 48 15.75 2.76 37.55
CA PRO A 48 15.57 3.61 38.72
C PRO A 48 14.17 4.25 38.81
N GLY A 49 13.51 4.04 39.96
CA GLY A 49 13.45 5.07 41.01
C GLY A 49 12.82 6.42 40.65
N LEU A 50 11.53 6.53 40.94
CA LEU A 50 10.78 7.66 41.52
C LEU A 50 11.42 9.06 41.49
N ALA A 51 10.77 9.98 40.77
CA ALA A 51 10.70 11.39 41.16
C ALA A 51 9.29 11.94 40.86
N SER A 52 8.53 12.12 41.94
CA SER A 52 7.28 12.89 41.96
C SER A 52 7.60 14.35 41.72
N PHE A 53 6.96 14.96 40.71
CA PHE A 53 6.79 16.40 40.64
C PHE A 53 5.31 16.72 40.76
N ASP A 54 5.00 17.35 41.88
CA ASP A 54 3.76 18.06 42.17
C ASP A 54 3.59 19.20 41.15
N SER A 55 2.43 19.25 40.50
CA SER A 55 2.01 20.37 39.67
C SER A 55 0.62 20.80 40.12
N GLY A 56 0.60 21.51 41.25
CA GLY A 56 -0.48 22.44 41.56
C GLY A 56 -0.48 23.59 40.55
N GLY A 57 -1.36 23.49 39.56
CA GLY A 57 -1.67 24.54 38.61
C GLY A 57 -3.12 24.41 38.18
N ALA A 58 -3.95 25.34 38.63
CA ALA A 58 -5.40 25.40 38.39
C ALA A 58 -5.79 25.24 36.90
N PRO A 59 -6.99 24.73 36.60
CA PRO A 59 -7.45 24.61 35.21
C PRO A 59 -7.57 26.00 34.56
N PRO A 60 -7.17 26.20 33.29
CA PRO A 60 -7.61 27.37 32.56
C PRO A 60 -9.12 27.30 32.38
N VAL A 61 -9.82 28.25 32.97
CA VAL A 61 -11.22 28.55 32.67
C VAL A 61 -11.29 28.96 31.20
N VAL A 62 -11.76 28.06 30.35
CA VAL A 62 -12.12 28.39 28.96
C VAL A 62 -13.46 29.10 29.00
N THR A 63 -13.44 30.43 28.90
CA THR A 63 -14.62 31.22 28.58
C THR A 63 -15.05 30.91 27.15
N PRO A 64 -16.30 30.51 26.89
CA PRO A 64 -16.81 30.44 25.53
C PRO A 64 -16.91 31.87 24.98
N VAL A 65 -16.20 32.14 23.89
CA VAL A 65 -16.43 33.32 23.06
C VAL A 65 -17.79 33.14 22.40
N ALA A 66 -18.72 34.03 22.73
CA ALA A 66 -20.04 34.09 22.11
C ALA A 66 -19.92 34.36 20.61
N GLU A 67 -20.56 33.50 19.82
CA GLU A 67 -20.71 33.61 18.38
C GLU A 67 -21.58 34.85 18.03
N PRO A 68 -21.14 35.72 17.10
CA PRO A 68 -21.98 36.82 16.61
C PRO A 68 -23.21 36.29 15.86
N PRO A 69 -24.40 36.89 16.03
CA PRO A 69 -25.61 36.42 15.37
C PRO A 69 -25.52 36.55 13.85
N ALA A 70 -25.84 35.47 13.15
CA ALA A 70 -26.01 35.45 11.70
C ALA A 70 -27.15 36.40 11.26
N PRO A 71 -26.98 37.15 10.16
CA PRO A 71 -28.07 37.93 9.59
C PRO A 71 -29.13 37.01 8.96
N PRO A 72 -30.43 37.35 9.03
CA PRO A 72 -31.48 36.61 8.33
C PRO A 72 -31.34 36.82 6.81
N SER A 73 -30.85 35.80 6.10
CA SER A 73 -30.91 35.79 4.63
C SER A 73 -32.28 35.30 4.19
N ALA A 74 -33.06 36.23 3.66
CA ALA A 74 -34.40 36.02 3.15
C ALA A 74 -34.45 34.93 2.07
N ALA A 75 -35.44 34.04 2.18
CA ALA A 75 -35.78 33.08 1.14
C ALA A 75 -36.19 33.82 -0.15
N PRO A 76 -35.64 33.48 -1.32
CA PRO A 76 -36.16 33.98 -2.58
C PRO A 76 -37.54 33.37 -2.89
N PRO A 77 -38.47 34.12 -3.49
CA PRO A 77 -39.78 33.62 -3.86
C PRO A 77 -39.68 32.50 -4.90
N ALA A 78 -40.54 31.50 -4.76
CA ALA A 78 -40.72 30.42 -5.70
C ALA A 78 -41.02 30.97 -7.11
N ALA A 79 -40.05 30.83 -8.02
CA ALA A 79 -40.27 31.04 -9.43
C ALA A 79 -41.13 29.89 -9.97
N SER A 80 -42.27 30.25 -10.55
CA SER A 80 -43.20 29.36 -11.23
C SER A 80 -42.47 28.52 -12.28
N ALA A 81 -42.52 27.20 -12.13
CA ALA A 81 -41.97 26.26 -13.09
C ALA A 81 -42.78 26.34 -14.40
N ALA A 82 -42.16 26.89 -15.44
CA ALA A 82 -42.65 26.72 -16.81
C ALA A 82 -42.52 25.24 -17.21
N VAL A 83 -43.60 24.68 -17.72
CA VAL A 83 -43.67 23.28 -18.19
C VAL A 83 -42.70 23.12 -19.37
N PRO A 84 -41.73 22.18 -19.33
CA PRO A 84 -40.88 21.93 -20.48
C PRO A 84 -41.70 21.32 -21.63
N PRO A 85 -41.45 21.70 -22.90
CA PRO A 85 -42.08 21.05 -24.04
C PRO A 85 -41.67 19.57 -24.09
N ALA A 86 -42.64 18.71 -24.42
CA ALA A 86 -42.49 17.27 -24.49
C ALA A 86 -41.24 16.86 -25.29
N ALA A 87 -40.34 16.12 -24.63
CA ALA A 87 -39.15 15.56 -25.25
C ALA A 87 -39.54 14.60 -26.38
N ALA A 88 -38.94 14.80 -27.56
CA ALA A 88 -39.01 13.84 -28.65
C ALA A 88 -38.46 12.48 -28.19
N PRO A 89 -38.96 11.36 -28.73
CA PRO A 89 -38.48 10.02 -28.35
C PRO A 89 -36.98 9.89 -28.63
N SER A 90 -36.20 9.73 -27.55
CA SER A 90 -34.76 9.49 -27.61
C SER A 90 -34.49 8.19 -28.38
N ARG A 91 -33.79 8.32 -29.51
CA ARG A 91 -33.27 7.17 -30.27
C ARG A 91 -32.40 6.32 -29.33
N PRO A 92 -32.55 4.99 -29.29
CA PRO A 92 -31.73 4.16 -28.42
C PRO A 92 -30.27 4.26 -28.86
N VAL A 93 -29.47 4.97 -28.08
CA VAL A 93 -28.01 4.95 -28.20
C VAL A 93 -27.60 3.53 -27.85
N HIS A 94 -27.25 2.75 -28.87
CA HIS A 94 -26.56 1.49 -28.64
C HIS A 94 -25.20 1.86 -28.10
N VAL A 95 -25.06 1.83 -26.77
CA VAL A 95 -23.75 1.88 -26.13
C VAL A 95 -23.10 0.56 -26.51
N THR A 96 -22.28 0.59 -27.56
CA THR A 96 -21.36 -0.51 -27.86
C THR A 96 -20.49 -0.67 -26.63
N GLN A 97 -20.79 -1.68 -25.80
CA GLN A 97 -19.94 -2.03 -24.67
C GLN A 97 -18.57 -2.36 -25.24
N ALA A 98 -17.54 -1.65 -24.79
CA ALA A 98 -16.17 -2.02 -25.09
C ALA A 98 -15.95 -3.48 -24.65
N PRO A 99 -15.23 -4.30 -25.42
CA PRO A 99 -14.98 -5.68 -25.05
C PRO A 99 -14.35 -5.74 -23.66
N VAL A 100 -14.90 -6.60 -22.80
CA VAL A 100 -14.37 -6.83 -21.46
C VAL A 100 -12.97 -7.43 -21.61
N SER A 101 -11.94 -6.66 -21.24
CA SER A 101 -10.56 -7.14 -21.21
C SER A 101 -10.44 -8.36 -20.28
N THR A 102 -9.70 -9.37 -20.72
CA THR A 102 -9.37 -10.55 -19.91
C THR A 102 -8.50 -10.16 -18.70
N PRO A 103 -8.48 -10.95 -17.61
CA PRO A 103 -7.60 -10.67 -16.47
C PRO A 103 -6.12 -10.55 -16.87
N THR A 104 -5.64 -11.38 -17.79
CA THR A 104 -4.26 -11.34 -18.29
C THR A 104 -3.94 -10.02 -18.99
N GLU A 105 -4.85 -9.52 -19.84
CA GLU A 105 -4.67 -8.22 -20.51
C GLU A 105 -4.65 -7.07 -19.50
N ARG A 106 -5.51 -7.11 -18.46
CA ARG A 106 -5.51 -6.10 -17.39
C ARG A 106 -4.22 -6.12 -16.58
N ILE A 107 -3.73 -7.31 -16.22
CA ILE A 107 -2.45 -7.47 -15.51
C ILE A 107 -1.29 -6.90 -16.33
N ALA A 108 -1.21 -7.25 -17.62
CA ALA A 108 -0.16 -6.74 -18.50
C ALA A 108 -0.24 -5.21 -18.63
N ALA A 109 -1.44 -4.66 -18.81
CA ALA A 109 -1.65 -3.21 -18.89
C ALA A 109 -1.30 -2.50 -17.57
N ALA A 110 -1.60 -3.12 -16.42
CA ALA A 110 -1.27 -2.57 -15.10
C ALA A 110 0.25 -2.55 -14.86
N LEU A 111 0.95 -3.66 -15.12
CA LEU A 111 2.40 -3.74 -15.01
C LEU A 111 3.12 -2.75 -15.92
N ALA A 112 2.61 -2.52 -17.13
CA ALA A 112 3.18 -1.59 -18.10
C ALA A 112 3.17 -0.12 -17.62
N ARG A 113 2.39 0.22 -16.58
CA ARG A 113 2.36 1.55 -15.99
C ARG A 113 3.45 1.79 -14.95
N ILE A 114 4.16 0.75 -14.53
CA ILE A 114 5.17 0.82 -13.48
C ILE A 114 6.54 0.85 -14.16
N ALA A 115 7.24 1.99 -14.02
CA ALA A 115 8.55 2.20 -14.62
C ALA A 115 9.71 1.69 -13.76
N TYR A 116 9.48 1.54 -12.45
CA TYR A 116 10.51 1.10 -11.51
C TYR A 116 10.99 -0.33 -11.84
N PRO A 117 12.31 -0.58 -11.89
CA PRO A 117 12.89 -1.87 -12.28
C PRO A 117 12.86 -2.89 -11.12
N TRP A 118 11.65 -3.19 -10.64
CA TRP A 118 11.40 -4.00 -9.44
C TRP A 118 12.01 -5.40 -9.50
N GLN A 119 12.27 -5.94 -10.70
CA GLN A 119 12.92 -7.25 -10.86
C GLN A 119 14.32 -7.27 -10.24
N GLN A 120 15.01 -6.13 -10.18
CA GLN A 120 16.33 -6.02 -9.54
C GLN A 120 16.28 -6.23 -8.02
N LEU A 121 15.09 -6.11 -7.40
CA LEU A 121 14.90 -6.39 -5.97
C LEU A 121 15.02 -7.89 -5.65
N GLY A 122 14.92 -8.77 -6.65
CA GLY A 122 14.95 -10.22 -6.48
C GLY A 122 13.60 -10.82 -6.06
N TYR A 123 12.50 -10.08 -6.21
CA TYR A 123 11.15 -10.55 -5.95
C TYR A 123 10.51 -11.15 -7.20
N ARG A 124 9.57 -12.08 -7.01
CA ARG A 124 8.61 -12.52 -8.02
C ARG A 124 7.22 -12.00 -7.70
N ILE A 125 6.46 -11.61 -8.72
CA ILE A 125 5.04 -11.26 -8.57
C ILE A 125 4.20 -12.47 -9.00
N VAL A 126 3.26 -12.87 -8.14
CA VAL A 126 2.29 -13.94 -8.39
C VAL A 126 0.89 -13.34 -8.38
N PHE A 127 0.10 -13.65 -9.41
CA PHE A 127 -1.27 -13.21 -9.54
C PHE A 127 -2.21 -14.36 -9.18
N GLU A 128 -3.05 -14.12 -8.18
CA GLU A 128 -4.01 -15.09 -7.64
C GLU A 128 -5.43 -14.56 -7.77
N GLY A 129 -6.40 -15.44 -7.52
CA GLY A 129 -7.81 -15.05 -7.42
C GLY A 129 -8.07 -14.13 -6.21
N PRO A 130 -9.29 -13.54 -6.13
CA PRO A 130 -9.61 -12.57 -5.10
C PRO A 130 -9.62 -13.20 -3.70
N VAL A 131 -9.07 -12.49 -2.72
CA VAL A 131 -9.16 -12.83 -1.30
C VAL A 131 -9.97 -11.75 -0.56
N PRO A 132 -10.94 -12.12 0.30
CA PRO A 132 -11.68 -11.13 1.09
C PRO A 132 -10.76 -10.27 1.96
N GLY A 133 -10.93 -8.95 1.90
CA GLY A 133 -10.18 -8.00 2.73
C GLY A 133 -8.73 -7.74 2.30
N MET A 134 -8.24 -8.36 1.22
CA MET A 134 -6.87 -8.14 0.72
C MET A 134 -6.86 -7.84 -0.78
N ALA A 135 -5.88 -7.04 -1.19
CA ALA A 135 -5.62 -6.71 -2.60
C ALA A 135 -4.22 -7.18 -3.03
N GLY A 136 -3.25 -7.15 -2.12
CA GLY A 136 -1.93 -7.72 -2.32
C GLY A 136 -1.27 -8.08 -0.99
N ARG A 137 -0.09 -8.68 -1.09
CA ARG A 137 0.78 -8.97 0.03
C ARG A 137 2.23 -9.10 -0.42
N THR A 138 3.11 -8.39 0.27
CA THR A 138 4.55 -8.56 0.12
C THR A 138 5.15 -9.40 1.24
N SER A 139 5.91 -10.43 0.87
CA SER A 139 6.62 -11.29 1.82
C SER A 139 7.98 -10.70 2.23
N PRO A 140 8.55 -11.13 3.37
CA PRO A 140 9.92 -10.80 3.71
C PRO A 140 10.89 -11.15 2.59
N ARG A 141 11.99 -10.40 2.49
CA ARG A 141 12.98 -10.55 1.41
C ARG A 141 13.52 -11.97 1.23
N SER A 142 13.66 -12.73 2.31
CA SER A 142 14.11 -14.14 2.26
C SER A 142 13.17 -15.06 1.49
N MET A 143 11.88 -14.70 1.33
CA MET A 143 10.89 -15.44 0.55
C MET A 143 10.72 -14.87 -0.87
N GLY A 144 11.01 -13.58 -1.08
CA GLY A 144 11.09 -12.94 -2.39
C GLY A 144 9.81 -13.02 -3.22
N THR A 145 8.64 -12.85 -2.59
CA THR A 145 7.32 -12.95 -3.26
C THR A 145 6.46 -11.72 -2.99
N ILE A 146 5.78 -11.25 -4.04
CA ILE A 146 4.66 -10.32 -4.00
C ILE A 146 3.45 -11.07 -4.55
N GLU A 147 2.37 -11.15 -3.77
CA GLU A 147 1.09 -11.74 -4.17
C GLU A 147 0.11 -10.63 -4.50
N ILE A 148 -0.62 -10.75 -5.62
CA ILE A 148 -1.65 -9.79 -6.06
C ILE A 148 -2.95 -10.56 -6.24
N TYR A 149 -4.00 -10.16 -5.54
CA TYR A 149 -5.30 -10.84 -5.52
C TYR A 149 -6.28 -10.15 -6.47
N VAL A 150 -6.25 -10.56 -7.74
CA VAL A 150 -6.94 -9.87 -8.84
C VAL A 150 -8.45 -10.10 -8.78
N ARG A 151 -9.21 -8.99 -8.77
CA ARG A 151 -10.69 -9.08 -8.81
C ARG A 151 -11.21 -9.07 -10.26
N PRO A 152 -12.33 -9.77 -10.55
CA PRO A 152 -12.88 -9.84 -11.90
C PRO A 152 -13.24 -8.49 -12.51
N ASP A 153 -13.63 -7.54 -11.67
CA ASP A 153 -14.13 -6.20 -11.99
C ASP A 153 -13.15 -5.07 -11.64
N GLU A 154 -11.93 -5.41 -11.20
CA GLU A 154 -10.89 -4.41 -10.91
C GLU A 154 -10.43 -3.69 -12.18
N THR A 155 -10.39 -2.36 -12.10
CA THR A 155 -9.88 -1.52 -13.19
C THR A 155 -8.37 -1.68 -13.33
N VAL A 156 -7.83 -1.37 -14.52
CA VAL A 156 -6.37 -1.37 -14.74
C VAL A 156 -5.66 -0.38 -13.81
N ASP A 157 -6.25 0.80 -13.60
CA ASP A 157 -5.71 1.83 -12.71
C ASP A 157 -5.58 1.31 -11.28
N MET A 158 -6.63 0.66 -10.78
CA MET A 158 -6.62 0.11 -9.44
C MET A 158 -5.61 -1.03 -9.32
N LEU A 159 -5.60 -1.95 -10.29
CA LEU A 159 -4.63 -3.04 -10.29
C LEU A 159 -3.19 -2.53 -10.34
N ALA A 160 -2.91 -1.49 -11.14
CA ALA A 160 -1.59 -0.88 -11.22
C ALA A 160 -1.17 -0.27 -9.88
N HIS A 161 -2.09 0.43 -9.21
CA HIS A 161 -1.84 1.03 -7.91
C HIS A 161 -1.57 -0.02 -6.83
N VAL A 162 -2.35 -1.13 -6.80
CA VAL A 162 -2.06 -2.25 -5.87
C VAL A 162 -0.68 -2.84 -6.15
N ILE A 163 -0.33 -3.11 -7.41
CA ILE A 163 0.98 -3.67 -7.75
C ILE A 163 2.11 -2.71 -7.34
N ALA A 164 1.96 -1.41 -7.63
CA ALA A 164 2.96 -0.42 -7.26
C ALA A 164 3.11 -0.30 -5.74
N HIS A 165 2.00 -0.31 -4.99
CA HIS A 165 1.99 -0.33 -3.54
C HIS A 165 2.81 -1.52 -2.99
N GLU A 166 2.54 -2.73 -3.48
CA GLU A 166 3.28 -3.92 -3.02
C GLU A 166 4.77 -3.88 -3.41
N ILE A 167 5.10 -3.34 -4.58
CA ILE A 167 6.51 -3.08 -4.94
C ILE A 167 7.13 -2.08 -3.94
N GLY A 168 6.40 -1.06 -3.51
CA GLY A 168 6.85 -0.12 -2.48
C GLY A 168 7.24 -0.80 -1.17
N HIS A 169 6.45 -1.78 -0.70
CA HIS A 169 6.84 -2.62 0.44
C HIS A 169 8.12 -3.40 0.17
N ALA A 170 8.28 -3.99 -1.02
CA ALA A 170 9.50 -4.71 -1.38
C ALA A 170 10.73 -3.79 -1.43
N VAL A 171 10.56 -2.53 -1.86
CA VAL A 171 11.60 -1.50 -1.83
C VAL A 171 12.02 -1.16 -0.40
N ASP A 172 11.07 -0.94 0.53
CA ASP A 172 11.39 -0.70 1.95
C ASP A 172 12.08 -1.92 2.58
N LEU A 173 11.63 -3.15 2.27
CA LEU A 173 12.29 -4.37 2.75
C LEU A 173 13.69 -4.57 2.15
N THR A 174 13.98 -3.96 1.00
CA THR A 174 15.26 -4.10 0.29
C THR A 174 16.28 -3.07 0.75
N TYR A 175 15.85 -1.80 0.88
CA TYR A 175 16.75 -0.67 1.13
C TYR A 175 16.49 0.03 2.45
N GLY A 176 15.35 -0.22 3.11
CA GLY A 176 14.95 0.41 4.36
C GLY A 176 15.86 0.00 5.51
N ASN A 177 16.15 0.97 6.37
CA ASN A 177 16.80 0.80 7.66
C ASN A 177 16.34 1.93 8.59
N ASP A 178 16.69 1.86 9.87
CA ASP A 178 16.20 2.81 10.87
C ASP A 178 16.55 4.27 10.53
N GLN A 179 17.73 4.52 9.96
CA GLN A 179 18.13 5.86 9.54
C GLN A 179 17.24 6.38 8.41
N ARG A 180 17.05 5.60 7.34
CA ARG A 180 16.21 5.99 6.18
C ARG A 180 14.75 6.18 6.60
N ARG A 181 14.25 5.32 7.48
CA ARG A 181 12.89 5.39 8.03
C ARG A 181 12.68 6.60 8.91
N SER A 182 13.69 6.98 9.70
CA SER A 182 13.67 8.23 10.47
C SER A 182 13.63 9.46 9.55
N VAL A 183 14.46 9.48 8.50
CA VAL A 183 14.44 10.55 7.49
C VAL A 183 13.08 10.62 6.79
N TRP A 184 12.48 9.48 6.43
CA TRP A 184 11.15 9.43 5.84
C TRP A 184 10.10 10.12 6.71
N LEU A 185 10.02 9.76 7.99
CA LEU A 185 9.07 10.36 8.94
C LEU A 185 9.27 11.88 9.07
N GLN A 186 10.53 12.35 9.12
CA GLN A 186 10.85 13.78 9.15
C GLN A 186 10.36 14.50 7.89
N LEU A 187 10.69 13.96 6.71
CA LEU A 187 10.27 14.54 5.43
C LEU A 187 8.76 14.56 5.27
N ARG A 188 8.06 13.54 5.76
CA ARG A 188 6.59 13.45 5.76
C ARG A 188 5.90 14.30 6.82
N GLY A 189 6.64 14.86 7.78
CA GLY A 189 6.07 15.61 8.90
C GLY A 189 5.30 14.73 9.89
N VAL A 190 5.68 13.44 9.99
CA VAL A 190 5.03 12.45 10.86
C VAL A 190 5.88 12.26 12.12
N SER A 191 5.26 12.33 13.29
CA SER A 191 5.95 12.09 14.56
C SER A 191 6.56 10.67 14.62
N PRO A 192 7.73 10.50 15.28
CA PRO A 192 8.37 9.19 15.44
C PRO A 192 7.41 8.13 16.00
N ARG A 193 7.32 6.99 15.31
CA ARG A 193 6.42 5.88 15.69
C ARG A 193 6.92 4.55 15.11
N PRO A 194 6.44 3.39 15.63
CA PRO A 194 6.83 2.09 15.09
C PRO A 194 6.55 2.00 13.59
N TRP A 195 7.56 1.54 12.83
CA TRP A 195 7.47 1.46 11.37
C TRP A 195 6.52 0.34 10.92
N PHE A 196 6.72 -0.85 11.50
CA PHE A 196 5.81 -1.98 11.40
C PHE A 196 5.07 -2.10 12.73
N THR A 197 3.74 -2.09 12.69
CA THR A 197 2.90 -2.10 13.90
C THR A 197 2.41 -3.49 14.25
N CYS A 198 1.89 -4.26 13.28
CA CYS A 198 1.58 -5.67 13.43
C CYS A 198 1.46 -6.40 12.08
N SER A 199 1.48 -7.74 12.13
CA SER A 199 1.14 -8.58 10.96
C SER A 199 -0.35 -8.45 10.65
N MET A 200 -0.70 -8.12 9.41
CA MET A 200 -2.10 -7.96 8.93
C MET A 200 -2.86 -6.76 9.54
N CYS A 201 -2.14 -5.78 10.11
CA CYS A 201 -2.74 -4.52 10.52
C CYS A 201 -3.24 -3.70 9.32
N GLU A 202 -4.09 -2.70 9.59
CA GLU A 202 -4.48 -1.71 8.59
C GLU A 202 -3.26 -0.92 8.11
N ASP A 203 -2.77 -1.28 6.92
CA ASP A 203 -1.50 -0.82 6.37
C ASP A 203 -1.44 0.70 6.19
N PHE A 204 -2.53 1.29 5.69
CA PHE A 204 -2.62 2.72 5.37
C PHE A 204 -2.44 3.67 6.57
N SER A 205 -2.52 3.14 7.80
CA SER A 205 -2.30 3.89 9.04
C SER A 205 -0.87 3.78 9.59
N THR A 206 0.03 3.10 8.87
CA THR A 206 1.39 2.80 9.31
C THR A 206 2.44 3.54 8.48
N PRO A 207 3.65 3.79 9.02
CA PRO A 207 4.75 4.36 8.23
C PRO A 207 5.14 3.51 7.04
N ALA A 208 5.12 2.18 7.18
CA ALA A 208 5.38 1.26 6.07
C ALA A 208 4.34 1.43 4.94
N GLY A 209 3.05 1.52 5.29
CA GLY A 209 1.99 1.77 4.32
C GLY A 209 2.06 3.16 3.69
N ASP A 210 2.39 4.22 4.45
CA ASP A 210 2.64 5.55 3.88
C ASP A 210 3.81 5.54 2.87
N PHE A 211 4.87 4.78 3.17
CA PHE A 211 5.97 4.57 2.24
C PHE A 211 5.50 3.90 0.95
N ALA A 212 4.78 2.77 1.06
CA ALA A 212 4.27 2.02 -0.08
C ALA A 212 3.29 2.84 -0.93
N GLU A 213 2.38 3.57 -0.29
CA GLU A 213 1.44 4.48 -0.94
C GLU A 213 2.13 5.65 -1.65
N THR A 214 3.18 6.21 -1.04
CA THR A 214 3.95 7.29 -1.67
C THR A 214 4.76 6.77 -2.86
N PHE A 215 5.27 5.54 -2.78
CA PHE A 215 5.89 4.88 -3.92
C PHE A 215 4.89 4.64 -5.06
N ALA A 216 3.67 4.17 -4.76
CA ALA A 216 2.62 3.99 -5.76
C ALA A 216 2.26 5.33 -6.43
N TYR A 217 2.06 6.37 -5.64
CA TYR A 217 1.81 7.73 -6.11
C TYR A 217 2.96 8.26 -6.99
N TRP A 218 4.21 7.97 -6.63
CA TRP A 218 5.38 8.36 -7.44
C TRP A 218 5.39 7.68 -8.81
N GLN A 219 4.98 6.42 -8.90
CA GLN A 219 4.94 5.67 -10.15
C GLN A 219 3.77 6.05 -11.05
N LEU A 220 2.62 6.36 -10.46
CA LEU A 220 1.36 6.44 -11.21
C LEU A 220 0.78 7.86 -11.29
N HIS A 221 1.29 8.79 -10.47
CA HIS A 221 0.81 10.17 -10.36
C HIS A 221 -0.71 10.27 -10.13
N ASP A 222 -1.25 9.34 -9.34
CA ASP A 222 -2.69 9.16 -9.12
C ASP A 222 -3.12 9.66 -7.72
N PHE A 223 -3.48 8.77 -6.82
CA PHE A 223 -3.94 9.05 -5.47
C PHE A 223 -3.05 8.36 -4.45
N SER A 224 -3.18 8.76 -3.19
CA SER A 224 -2.60 8.05 -2.05
C SER A 224 -3.70 7.79 -1.03
N ARG A 225 -3.72 6.59 -0.47
CA ARG A 225 -4.61 6.14 0.61
C ARG A 225 -3.99 6.31 1.99
N SER A 226 -2.77 6.82 2.08
CA SER A 226 -2.10 7.04 3.37
C SER A 226 -2.98 7.88 4.29
N LEU A 227 -3.18 7.39 5.51
CA LEU A 227 -3.86 8.09 6.59
C LEU A 227 -2.89 8.85 7.50
N LEU A 228 -1.58 8.75 7.23
CA LEU A 228 -0.55 9.42 8.04
C LEU A 228 -0.27 10.85 7.59
N ALA A 229 -0.32 11.09 6.30
CA ALA A 229 -0.08 12.39 5.71
C ALA A 229 -0.74 12.46 4.32
N PRO A 230 -1.09 13.66 3.84
CA PRO A 230 -1.65 13.83 2.49
C PRO A 230 -0.68 13.35 1.41
N PRO A 231 -1.15 13.16 0.16
CA PRO A 231 -0.26 12.94 -0.98
C PRO A 231 0.88 13.97 -1.01
N PRO A 232 2.13 13.55 -1.27
CA PRO A 232 3.26 14.46 -1.22
C PRO A 232 3.19 15.53 -2.31
N THR A 233 3.65 16.74 -1.99
CA THR A 233 3.88 17.78 -3.01
C THR A 233 5.02 17.38 -3.94
N VAL A 234 5.16 18.06 -5.08
CA VAL A 234 6.28 17.82 -6.02
C VAL A 234 7.65 17.97 -5.33
N ASP A 235 7.82 19.01 -4.52
CA ASP A 235 9.07 19.25 -3.80
C ASP A 235 9.34 18.18 -2.73
N GLN A 236 8.30 17.77 -2.00
CA GLN A 236 8.43 16.70 -1.02
C GLN A 236 8.76 15.36 -1.70
N LEU A 237 8.13 15.08 -2.85
CA LEU A 237 8.37 13.87 -3.62
C LEU A 237 9.82 13.82 -4.15
N ALA A 238 10.39 14.95 -4.57
CA ALA A 238 11.79 15.04 -4.98
C ALA A 238 12.77 14.74 -3.83
N GLN A 239 12.39 15.03 -2.59
CA GLN A 239 13.17 14.69 -1.39
C GLN A 239 12.98 13.22 -0.97
N LEU A 240 11.79 12.65 -1.20
CA LEU A 240 11.45 11.28 -0.83
C LEU A 240 11.96 10.25 -1.83
N SER A 241 11.94 10.54 -3.14
CA SER A 241 12.25 9.54 -4.18
C SER A 241 13.66 8.93 -4.10
N PRO A 242 14.72 9.60 -3.62
CA PRO A 242 16.01 8.95 -3.37
C PRO A 242 15.94 7.83 -2.32
N LEU A 243 14.91 7.81 -1.47
CA LEU A 243 14.68 6.75 -0.49
C LEU A 243 14.10 5.46 -1.12
N PHE A 244 13.71 5.48 -2.39
CA PHE A 244 13.29 4.29 -3.14
C PHE A 244 14.45 3.47 -3.71
N GLY A 245 15.70 3.85 -3.42
CA GLY A 245 16.88 3.19 -3.95
C GLY A 245 17.28 3.72 -5.33
N SER A 246 18.47 3.33 -5.78
CA SER A 246 18.89 3.63 -7.16
C SER A 246 18.10 2.73 -8.12
N PRO A 247 17.47 3.29 -9.17
CA PRO A 247 16.90 2.48 -10.25
C PRO A 247 17.99 1.72 -11.02
#